data_AF-A0A3M6K5T0-F1
#
_entry.id   AF-A0A3M6K5T0-F1
#
_cell.length_a   1.000
_cell.length_b   1.000
_cell.length_c   1.000
_cell.angle_alpha   90.00
_cell.angle_beta   90.00
_cell.angle_gamma   90.00
#
_symmetry.space_group_name_H-M   'P 1'
#
loop_
_entity.id
_entity.type
_entity.pdbx_description
1 polymer ?
#
loop_
_entity_poly.entity_id
_entity_poly.type
_entity_poly.pdbx_seq_one_letter_code
_entity_poly.pdbx_strand_id
1 'polypeptide(L)'
;MAYDYGAKEPEKLKIKDMSPRQKELLIDSDTFCMMPWLHIHAFPDGRAYPCCFALDKYPVGDLNKNSMAEVFNNDTMKGIRKNMLSNQTNKHCSKCYDQEQSGFFSLRLSSNKHFGHNIGMIDSTTPEGEADFVIKYWDIRFSNLCNLACRSCGTWFSSNWYEDHKKLTGSPPNHAKIMKVGRSSDDIWEQMLDQFQHVEQFYFAGGEPIIMEEHYRILKELDKRKMYHVRLIYNTNFTRTKYKDIDVLELWNKFDSVSIGASLDAEGKRGELMRKGTVWEDIIANRKRMLEVCPQVDFYISSTVGLINALHIPDFHRNWVDQGLLKPQDFNFNLLQFPYQQRIDLLPESYKQKVKEKYE
;
A
#
# COMPACT_ATOMS: atom_id res chain seq x y z
N MET A 1 -6.62 -3.68 27.73
CA MET A 1 -5.34 -2.94 27.60
C MET A 1 -5.44 -2.08 26.35
N ALA A 2 -5.11 -0.79 26.44
CA ALA A 2 -5.07 0.07 25.25
C ALA A 2 -4.02 -0.49 24.27
N TYR A 3 -4.34 -0.53 22.97
CA TYR A 3 -3.38 -0.92 21.94
C TYR A 3 -2.28 0.13 21.88
N ASP A 4 -1.07 -0.24 22.29
CA ASP A 4 0.10 0.63 22.16
C ASP A 4 0.56 0.64 20.70
N TYR A 5 0.19 1.71 19.99
CA TYR A 5 0.56 1.92 18.60
C TYR A 5 2.08 1.97 18.42
N GLY A 6 2.82 2.47 19.43
CA GLY A 6 4.28 2.59 19.40
C GLY A 6 5.03 1.32 19.78
N ALA A 7 4.34 0.25 20.21
CA ALA A 7 4.98 -0.97 20.64
C ALA A 7 5.72 -1.66 19.48
N LYS A 8 7.03 -1.90 19.67
CA LYS A 8 7.92 -2.59 18.72
C LYS A 8 7.83 -4.12 18.77
N GLU A 9 7.21 -4.70 19.79
CA GLU A 9 7.08 -6.17 19.90
C GLU A 9 6.27 -6.72 18.71
N PRO A 10 6.79 -7.73 17.98
CA PRO A 10 6.03 -8.39 16.92
C PRO A 10 4.75 -9.06 17.41
N GLU A 11 3.73 -9.07 16.55
CA GLU A 11 2.42 -9.62 16.89
C GLU A 11 2.47 -11.13 17.14
N LYS A 12 3.29 -11.84 16.36
CA LYS A 12 3.38 -13.31 16.33
C LYS A 12 4.70 -13.88 16.90
N LEU A 13 5.56 -13.04 17.48
CA LEU A 13 6.80 -13.46 18.15
C LEU A 13 7.04 -12.60 19.38
N LYS A 14 6.97 -13.21 20.57
CA LYS A 14 7.13 -12.49 21.84
C LYS A 14 8.60 -12.30 22.19
N ILE A 15 8.92 -11.18 22.83
CA ILE A 15 10.32 -10.82 23.18
C ILE A 15 10.98 -11.93 24.01
N LYS A 16 10.24 -12.55 24.93
CA LYS A 16 10.73 -13.65 25.78
C LYS A 16 11.16 -14.90 25.00
N ASP A 17 10.64 -15.07 23.78
CA ASP A 17 10.89 -16.24 22.93
C ASP A 17 11.96 -15.94 21.85
N MET A 18 12.52 -14.73 21.84
CA MET A 18 13.58 -14.32 20.91
C MET A 18 14.96 -14.74 21.39
N SER A 19 15.83 -15.12 20.46
CA SER A 19 17.27 -15.18 20.75
C SER A 19 17.83 -13.77 21.01
N PRO A 20 19.00 -13.64 21.67
CA PRO A 20 19.62 -12.32 21.88
C PRO A 20 19.83 -11.55 20.57
N ARG A 21 20.21 -12.25 19.50
CA ARG A 21 20.41 -11.65 18.17
C ARG A 21 19.11 -11.21 17.52
N GLN A 22 18.04 -12.00 17.65
CA GLN A 22 16.73 -11.62 17.10
C GLN A 22 16.16 -10.40 17.82
N LYS A 23 16.33 -10.33 19.14
CA LYS A 23 15.94 -9.17 19.94
C LYS A 23 16.73 -7.93 19.52
N GLU A 24 18.06 -8.05 19.40
CA GLU A 24 18.94 -6.97 18.94
C GLU A 24 18.45 -6.40 17.60
N LEU A 25 18.14 -7.26 16.64
CA LEU A 25 17.69 -6.84 15.30
C LEU A 25 16.27 -6.28 15.29
N LEU A 26 15.29 -6.93 15.93
CA LEU A 26 13.89 -6.52 15.82
C LEU A 26 13.52 -5.34 16.72
N ILE A 27 14.16 -5.24 17.89
CA ILE A 27 13.76 -4.30 18.96
C ILE A 27 14.75 -3.15 19.08
N ASP A 28 16.04 -3.48 19.12
CA ASP A 28 17.10 -2.55 19.51
C ASP A 28 17.74 -1.85 18.29
N SER A 29 17.67 -2.44 17.10
CA SER A 29 18.25 -1.87 15.87
C SER A 29 17.48 -0.66 15.32
N ASP A 30 18.24 0.36 14.95
CA ASP A 30 17.76 1.57 14.30
C ASP A 30 17.50 1.40 12.81
N THR A 31 17.98 0.31 12.20
CA THR A 31 18.01 0.17 10.74
C THR A 31 17.40 -1.13 10.21
N PHE A 32 17.35 -2.17 11.03
CA PHE A 32 16.84 -3.47 10.62
C PHE A 32 15.36 -3.42 10.21
N CYS A 33 15.03 -4.12 9.13
CA CYS A 33 13.69 -4.27 8.58
C CYS A 33 13.54 -5.68 8.01
N MET A 34 12.44 -6.39 8.26
CA MET A 34 12.21 -7.70 7.63
C MET A 34 11.95 -7.64 6.12
N MET A 35 11.54 -6.49 5.57
CA MET A 35 11.09 -6.37 4.18
C MET A 35 12.07 -6.94 3.14
N PRO A 36 13.39 -6.63 3.18
CA PRO A 36 14.31 -7.14 2.17
C PRO A 36 14.48 -8.67 2.12
N TRP A 37 14.00 -9.42 3.11
CA TRP A 37 14.07 -10.88 3.13
C TRP A 37 12.79 -11.57 2.63
N LEU A 38 11.68 -10.84 2.47
CA LEU A 38 10.38 -11.47 2.16
C LEU A 38 9.51 -10.70 1.17
N HIS A 39 10.01 -9.58 0.64
CA HIS A 39 9.25 -8.65 -0.18
C HIS A 39 10.13 -7.92 -1.22
N ILE A 40 9.53 -7.64 -2.38
CA ILE A 40 9.96 -6.61 -3.36
C ILE A 40 8.72 -5.85 -3.80
N HIS A 41 8.85 -4.52 -3.88
CA HIS A 41 7.84 -3.65 -4.45
C HIS A 41 8.17 -3.32 -5.90
N ALA A 42 7.16 -3.18 -6.76
CA ALA A 42 7.36 -2.66 -8.11
C ALA A 42 6.22 -1.73 -8.53
N PHE A 43 6.59 -0.68 -9.28
CA PHE A 43 5.67 0.22 -9.98
C PHE A 43 5.20 -0.36 -11.32
N PRO A 44 4.13 0.20 -11.91
CA PRO A 44 3.59 -0.31 -13.19
C PRO A 44 4.57 -0.28 -14.35
N ASP A 45 5.62 0.55 -14.26
CA ASP A 45 6.66 0.71 -15.28
C ASP A 45 7.87 -0.21 -15.07
N GLY A 46 7.81 -1.13 -14.11
CA GLY A 46 8.86 -2.12 -13.86
C GLY A 46 9.86 -1.74 -12.78
N ARG A 47 10.00 -0.44 -12.44
CA ARG A 47 10.95 -0.01 -11.41
C ARG A 47 10.66 -0.71 -10.09
N ALA A 48 11.66 -1.41 -9.57
CA ALA A 48 11.58 -2.19 -8.34
C ALA A 48 12.23 -1.44 -7.17
N TYR A 49 11.74 -1.68 -5.96
CA TYR A 49 12.14 -1.04 -4.71
C TYR A 49 12.14 -2.07 -3.56
N PRO A 50 12.91 -1.85 -2.47
CA PRO A 50 12.93 -2.77 -1.34
C PRO A 50 11.61 -2.78 -0.55
N CYS A 51 10.82 -1.69 -0.66
CA CYS A 51 9.44 -1.60 -0.21
C CYS A 51 8.76 -0.38 -0.87
N CYS A 52 7.44 -0.26 -0.73
CA CYS A 52 6.66 0.85 -1.30
C CYS A 52 6.96 2.23 -0.70
N PHE A 53 7.61 2.30 0.46
CA PHE A 53 8.02 3.56 1.10
C PHE A 53 9.47 3.95 0.83
N ALA A 54 10.16 3.22 -0.05
CA ALA A 54 11.49 3.60 -0.48
C ALA A 54 11.49 4.97 -1.19
N LEU A 55 12.64 5.62 -1.24
CA LEU A 55 12.81 6.83 -2.06
C LEU A 55 12.76 6.50 -3.55
N ASP A 56 11.83 7.15 -4.27
CA ASP A 56 11.54 6.94 -5.69
C ASP A 56 12.79 7.12 -6.58
N LYS A 57 13.74 7.97 -6.16
CA LYS A 57 15.02 8.22 -6.83
C LYS A 57 15.96 7.02 -6.86
N TYR A 58 15.76 6.04 -5.96
CA TYR A 58 16.68 4.93 -5.76
C TYR A 58 15.97 3.57 -5.98
N PRO A 59 15.59 3.23 -7.22
CA PRO A 59 15.15 1.87 -7.53
C PRO A 59 16.30 0.88 -7.27
N VAL A 60 15.95 -0.36 -6.96
CA VAL A 60 16.90 -1.46 -6.77
C VAL A 60 16.95 -2.39 -7.98
N GLY A 61 16.05 -2.25 -8.94
CA GLY A 61 16.04 -3.06 -10.16
C GLY A 61 14.88 -2.69 -11.08
N ASP A 62 14.66 -3.50 -12.11
CA ASP A 62 13.60 -3.30 -13.09
C ASP A 62 13.01 -4.67 -13.51
N LEU A 63 11.77 -4.92 -13.09
CA LEU A 63 11.05 -6.17 -13.38
C LEU A 63 10.57 -6.27 -14.84
N ASN A 64 10.71 -5.21 -15.63
CA ASN A 64 10.51 -5.29 -17.08
C ASN A 64 11.78 -5.78 -17.81
N LYS A 65 12.89 -5.93 -17.09
CA LYS A 65 14.20 -6.37 -17.65
C LYS A 65 14.71 -7.64 -16.99
N ASN A 66 14.48 -7.81 -15.68
CA ASN A 66 15.00 -8.91 -14.89
C ASN A 66 13.87 -9.64 -14.16
N SER A 67 14.08 -10.91 -13.84
CA SER A 67 13.21 -11.65 -12.93
C SER A 67 13.24 -11.07 -11.52
N MET A 68 12.21 -11.37 -10.73
CA MET A 68 12.15 -11.00 -9.32
C MET A 68 13.30 -11.61 -8.53
N ALA A 69 13.69 -12.85 -8.81
CA ALA A 69 14.81 -13.51 -8.14
C ALA A 69 16.15 -12.78 -8.39
N GLU A 70 16.41 -12.38 -9.64
CA GLU A 70 17.59 -11.58 -10.00
C GLU A 70 17.59 -10.22 -9.28
N VAL A 71 16.46 -9.51 -9.25
CA VAL A 71 16.37 -8.23 -8.51
C VAL A 71 16.51 -8.45 -7.01
N PHE A 72 15.96 -9.53 -6.46
CA PHE A 72 16.01 -9.87 -5.03
C PHE A 72 17.41 -10.12 -4.51
N ASN A 73 18.29 -10.68 -5.33
CA ASN A 73 19.67 -11.01 -4.96
C ASN A 73 20.73 -10.26 -5.78
N ASN A 74 20.38 -9.11 -6.37
CA ASN A 74 21.39 -8.23 -6.95
C ASN A 74 22.24 -7.51 -5.90
N ASP A 75 23.31 -6.88 -6.34
CA ASP A 75 24.28 -6.23 -5.45
C ASP A 75 23.68 -5.13 -4.58
N THR A 76 22.62 -4.45 -5.04
CA THR A 76 21.95 -3.41 -4.25
C THR A 76 21.15 -4.02 -3.11
N MET A 77 20.30 -5.02 -3.38
CA MET A 77 19.52 -5.70 -2.34
C MET A 77 20.40 -6.44 -1.33
N LYS A 78 21.45 -7.12 -1.81
CA LYS A 78 22.48 -7.73 -0.97
C LYS A 78 23.15 -6.71 -0.06
N GLY A 79 23.55 -5.55 -0.60
CA GLY A 79 24.10 -4.44 0.17
C GLY A 79 23.14 -3.90 1.24
N ILE A 80 21.85 -3.77 0.92
CA ILE A 80 20.82 -3.36 1.88
C ILE A 80 20.75 -4.33 3.06
N ARG A 81 20.70 -5.64 2.80
CA ARG A 81 20.67 -6.67 3.86
C ARG A 81 21.92 -6.63 4.73
N LYS A 82 23.11 -6.53 4.12
CA LYS A 82 24.38 -6.42 4.86
C LYS A 82 24.38 -5.23 5.81
N ASN A 83 23.96 -4.06 5.32
CA ASN A 83 23.88 -2.85 6.12
C ASN A 83 22.88 -3.02 7.27
N MET A 84 21.70 -3.58 7.03
CA MET A 84 20.71 -3.82 8.08
C MET A 84 21.22 -4.81 9.16
N LEU A 85 21.94 -5.86 8.77
CA LEU A 85 22.53 -6.82 9.71
C LEU A 85 23.67 -6.21 10.54
N SER A 86 24.36 -5.20 10.03
CA SER A 86 25.43 -4.48 10.75
C SER A 86 24.96 -3.17 11.42
N ASN A 87 23.65 -2.97 11.52
CA ASN A 87 23.00 -1.76 12.02
C ASN A 87 23.42 -0.45 11.30
N GLN A 88 23.67 -0.52 10.00
CA GLN A 88 24.06 0.60 9.15
C GLN A 88 22.89 1.12 8.30
N THR A 89 22.82 2.44 8.13
CA THR A 89 21.74 3.10 7.38
C THR A 89 21.82 2.82 5.88
N ASN A 90 20.66 2.83 5.23
CA ASN A 90 20.52 2.70 3.78
C ASN A 90 19.79 3.92 3.20
N LYS A 91 20.33 4.54 2.16
CA LYS A 91 19.69 5.69 1.48
C LYS A 91 18.27 5.39 0.98
N HIS A 92 17.97 4.13 0.65
CA HIS A 92 16.64 3.71 0.19
C HIS A 92 15.57 3.83 1.29
N CYS A 93 15.96 3.79 2.56
CA CYS A 93 15.07 3.74 3.73
C CYS A 93 14.95 5.08 4.46
N SER A 94 15.48 6.18 3.89
CA SER A 94 15.56 7.47 4.59
C SER A 94 14.20 7.98 5.07
N LYS A 95 13.12 7.76 4.30
CA LYS A 95 11.76 8.18 4.71
C LYS A 95 11.36 7.57 6.06
N CYS A 96 11.75 6.32 6.35
CA CYS A 96 11.50 5.70 7.66
C CYS A 96 12.35 6.35 8.75
N TYR A 97 13.63 6.58 8.48
CA TYR A 97 14.53 7.22 9.45
C TYR A 97 14.08 8.65 9.80
N ASP A 98 13.64 9.41 8.81
CA ASP A 98 13.12 10.78 9.00
C ASP A 98 11.83 10.76 9.85
N GLN A 99 10.93 9.80 9.61
CA GLN A 99 9.72 9.61 10.42
C GLN A 99 10.07 9.25 11.87
N GLU A 100 10.96 8.29 12.07
CA GLU A 100 11.36 7.82 13.40
C GLU A 100 12.10 8.89 14.20
N GLN A 101 12.99 9.65 13.56
CA GLN A 101 13.67 10.79 14.18
C GLN A 101 12.68 11.87 14.63
N SER A 102 11.56 12.00 13.91
CA SER A 102 10.46 12.91 14.25
C SER A 102 9.46 12.31 15.27
N GLY A 103 9.74 11.12 15.81
CA GLY A 103 8.91 10.45 16.82
C GLY A 103 7.73 9.64 16.25
N PHE A 104 7.63 9.47 14.93
CA PHE A 104 6.57 8.68 14.30
C PHE A 104 6.93 7.19 14.19
N PHE A 105 5.91 6.34 14.25
CA PHE A 105 6.05 4.92 13.99
C PHE A 105 6.05 4.66 12.48
N SER A 106 7.23 4.37 11.92
CA SER A 106 7.42 4.25 10.47
C SER A 106 6.94 2.92 9.89
N LEU A 107 6.94 2.82 8.56
CA LEU A 107 6.71 1.54 7.87
C LEU A 107 7.76 0.48 8.23
N ARG A 108 9.00 0.84 8.57
CA ARG A 108 10.03 -0.12 9.01
C ARG A 108 9.60 -0.80 10.31
N LEU A 109 9.22 -0.01 11.30
CA LEU A 109 8.76 -0.53 12.60
C LEU A 109 7.47 -1.34 12.44
N SER A 110 6.52 -0.87 11.63
CA SER A 110 5.30 -1.63 11.29
C SER A 110 5.62 -2.96 10.60
N SER A 111 6.57 -2.96 9.67
CA SER A 111 7.00 -4.18 8.98
C SER A 111 7.60 -5.19 9.96
N ASN A 112 8.44 -4.75 10.89
CA ASN A 112 9.01 -5.63 11.93
C ASN A 112 7.92 -6.13 12.89
N LYS A 113 6.94 -5.30 13.22
CA LYS A 113 5.81 -5.70 14.07
C LYS A 113 4.97 -6.81 13.42
N HIS A 114 4.66 -6.69 12.14
CA HIS A 114 3.77 -7.64 11.44
C HIS A 114 4.49 -8.86 10.86
N PHE A 115 5.78 -8.75 10.56
CA PHE A 115 6.55 -9.83 9.92
C PHE A 115 7.76 -10.30 10.75
N GLY A 116 7.96 -9.80 11.96
CA GLY A 116 9.09 -10.16 12.82
C GLY A 116 9.14 -11.65 13.21
N HIS A 117 8.01 -12.37 13.16
CA HIS A 117 7.98 -13.83 13.32
C HIS A 117 8.75 -14.58 12.21
N ASN A 118 9.04 -13.92 11.09
CA ASN A 118 9.84 -14.47 9.99
C ASN A 118 11.34 -14.23 10.17
N ILE A 119 11.81 -13.75 11.33
CA ILE A 119 13.22 -13.41 11.55
C ILE A 119 14.20 -14.55 11.27
N GLY A 120 13.77 -15.82 11.39
CA GLY A 120 14.61 -16.97 11.01
C GLY A 120 15.01 -17.01 9.53
N MET A 121 14.33 -16.26 8.65
CA MET A 121 14.71 -16.12 7.23
C MET A 121 16.07 -15.43 7.04
N ILE A 122 16.60 -14.76 8.07
CA ILE A 122 17.93 -14.15 7.97
C ILE A 122 19.05 -15.18 8.12
N ASP A 123 18.78 -16.35 8.72
CA ASP A 123 19.81 -17.30 9.13
C ASP A 123 20.54 -17.94 7.92
N SER A 124 19.88 -18.00 6.76
CA SER A 124 20.49 -18.44 5.50
C SER A 124 21.20 -17.32 4.72
N THR A 125 21.26 -16.10 5.27
CA THR A 125 21.89 -14.97 4.58
C THR A 125 23.41 -15.14 4.54
N THR A 126 24.00 -15.10 3.35
CA THR A 126 25.46 -15.21 3.17
C THR A 126 26.20 -13.95 3.65
N PRO A 127 27.52 -14.00 3.91
CA PRO A 127 28.31 -12.80 4.20
C PRO A 127 28.25 -11.71 3.11
N GLU A 128 27.94 -12.10 1.88
CA GLU A 128 27.73 -11.25 0.72
C GLU A 128 26.32 -10.62 0.69
N GLY A 129 25.41 -11.05 1.56
CA GLY A 129 24.04 -10.53 1.68
C GLY A 129 23.01 -11.25 0.81
N GLU A 130 23.39 -12.36 0.17
CA GLU A 130 22.46 -13.19 -0.58
C GLU A 130 21.53 -13.92 0.38
N ALA A 131 20.24 -14.00 0.05
CA ALA A 131 19.23 -14.67 0.88
C ALA A 131 18.34 -15.57 0.01
N ASP A 132 17.69 -16.55 0.62
CA ASP A 132 16.75 -17.42 -0.09
C ASP A 132 15.61 -16.60 -0.70
N PHE A 133 15.30 -16.86 -1.97
CA PHE A 133 14.22 -16.18 -2.67
C PHE A 133 12.86 -16.77 -2.25
N VAL A 134 12.28 -16.20 -1.19
CA VAL A 134 10.96 -16.58 -0.65
C VAL A 134 10.12 -15.32 -0.43
N ILE A 135 9.07 -15.13 -1.23
CA ILE A 135 8.20 -13.95 -1.13
C ILE A 135 6.95 -14.27 -0.30
N LYS A 136 6.88 -13.68 0.90
CA LYS A 136 5.74 -13.82 1.81
C LYS A 136 4.75 -12.65 1.72
N TYR A 137 5.24 -11.48 1.30
CA TYR A 137 4.42 -10.28 1.18
C TYR A 137 4.48 -9.71 -0.25
N TRP A 138 3.32 -9.71 -0.91
CA TRP A 138 3.16 -9.24 -2.27
C TRP A 138 2.53 -7.85 -2.29
N ASP A 139 3.29 -6.87 -2.75
CA ASP A 139 2.86 -5.49 -2.95
C ASP A 139 3.42 -5.00 -4.30
N ILE A 140 2.76 -5.43 -5.38
CA ILE A 140 3.13 -5.14 -6.78
C ILE A 140 2.03 -4.28 -7.40
N ARG A 141 2.42 -3.17 -8.04
CA ARG A 141 1.50 -2.32 -8.82
C ARG A 141 1.40 -2.90 -10.23
N PHE A 142 0.53 -3.90 -10.42
CA PHE A 142 0.41 -4.63 -11.68
C PHE A 142 0.20 -3.75 -12.91
N SER A 143 -0.59 -2.69 -12.76
CA SER A 143 -0.90 -1.74 -13.82
C SER A 143 -1.27 -0.37 -13.24
N ASN A 144 -1.20 0.66 -14.09
CA ASN A 144 -1.81 1.96 -13.84
C ASN A 144 -3.28 2.02 -14.31
N LEU A 145 -3.87 0.92 -14.78
CA LEU A 145 -5.28 0.86 -15.21
C LEU A 145 -6.21 1.32 -14.08
N CYS A 146 -6.87 2.46 -14.27
CA CYS A 146 -7.77 3.04 -13.26
C CYS A 146 -8.95 3.70 -13.96
N ASN A 147 -10.12 3.65 -13.32
CA ASN A 147 -11.34 4.29 -13.81
C ASN A 147 -11.52 5.74 -13.32
N LEU A 148 -10.58 6.30 -12.56
CA LEU A 148 -10.65 7.67 -12.02
C LEU A 148 -9.45 8.52 -12.45
N ALA A 149 -9.62 9.84 -12.53
CA ALA A 149 -8.55 10.83 -12.73
C ALA A 149 -8.48 11.78 -11.52
N CYS A 150 -8.04 11.25 -10.36
CA CYS A 150 -8.02 12.01 -9.11
C CYS A 150 -7.03 13.19 -9.16
N ARG A 151 -7.41 14.37 -8.64
CA ARG A 151 -6.60 15.60 -8.63
C ARG A 151 -5.28 15.49 -7.87
N SER A 152 -5.19 14.54 -6.95
CA SER A 152 -4.00 14.18 -6.17
C SER A 152 -3.14 13.08 -6.83
N CYS A 153 -3.56 12.56 -7.99
CA CYS A 153 -2.92 11.45 -8.69
C CYS A 153 -2.30 11.91 -10.03
N GLY A 154 -1.73 10.99 -10.80
CA GLY A 154 -1.13 11.28 -12.10
C GLY A 154 -1.08 10.06 -13.02
N THR A 155 -0.49 10.26 -14.20
CA THR A 155 -0.49 9.29 -15.31
C THR A 155 0.17 7.95 -14.96
N TRP A 156 1.09 7.94 -13.99
CA TRP A 156 1.78 6.74 -13.53
C TRP A 156 0.88 5.77 -12.75
N PHE A 157 -0.20 6.26 -12.14
CA PHE A 157 -1.10 5.47 -11.30
C PHE A 157 -2.57 5.56 -11.74
N SER A 158 -2.85 6.26 -12.83
CA SER A 158 -4.14 6.21 -13.50
C SER A 158 -4.01 6.43 -15.01
N SER A 159 -4.44 5.44 -15.78
CA SER A 159 -4.56 5.52 -17.23
C SER A 159 -5.56 6.58 -17.69
N ASN A 160 -6.53 6.96 -16.85
CA ASN A 160 -7.53 8.00 -17.16
C ASN A 160 -6.95 9.42 -17.14
N TRP A 161 -5.77 9.62 -16.54
CA TRP A 161 -5.05 10.90 -16.61
C TRP A 161 -4.37 11.14 -17.96
N TYR A 162 -4.22 10.14 -18.81
CA TYR A 162 -3.37 10.23 -20.00
C TYR A 162 -3.82 11.29 -21.01
N GLU A 163 -5.12 11.35 -21.31
CA GLU A 163 -5.66 12.35 -22.26
C GLU A 163 -5.69 13.75 -21.65
N ASP A 164 -5.96 13.87 -20.35
CA ASP A 164 -5.92 15.16 -19.66
C ASP A 164 -4.50 15.71 -19.60
N HIS A 165 -3.49 14.86 -19.38
CA HIS A 165 -2.08 15.24 -19.48
C HIS A 165 -1.77 15.83 -20.86
N LYS A 166 -2.14 15.12 -21.94
CA LYS A 166 -1.93 15.61 -23.32
C LYS A 166 -2.55 16.99 -23.57
N LYS A 167 -3.79 17.20 -23.10
CA LYS A 167 -4.48 18.49 -23.26
C LYS A 167 -3.79 19.62 -22.48
N LEU A 168 -3.25 19.31 -21.30
CA LEU A 168 -2.62 20.29 -20.42
C LEU A 168 -1.19 20.64 -20.83
N THR A 169 -0.43 19.66 -21.34
CA THR A 169 1.02 19.82 -21.64
C THR A 169 1.32 19.93 -23.14
N GLY A 170 0.35 19.62 -24.01
CA GLY A 170 0.53 19.59 -25.46
C GLY A 170 1.22 18.33 -25.99
N SER A 171 1.58 17.37 -25.15
CA SER A 171 2.24 16.12 -25.56
C SER A 171 1.87 14.93 -24.66
N PRO A 172 1.94 13.68 -25.14
CA PRO A 172 1.77 12.51 -24.27
C PRO A 172 2.85 12.44 -23.20
N PRO A 173 2.56 11.88 -22.01
CA PRO A 173 3.61 11.59 -21.04
C PRO A 173 4.59 10.56 -21.60
N ASN A 174 5.81 10.51 -21.07
CA ASN A 174 6.89 9.62 -21.52
C ASN A 174 6.71 8.16 -21.03
N HIS A 175 5.52 7.60 -21.24
CA HIS A 175 5.19 6.20 -20.99
C HIS A 175 3.93 5.81 -21.77
N ALA A 176 3.65 4.50 -21.88
CA ALA A 176 2.42 4.00 -22.49
C ALA A 176 1.18 4.39 -21.66
N LYS A 177 0.01 4.55 -22.30
CA LYS A 177 -1.25 4.89 -21.62
C LYS A 177 -1.62 3.89 -20.52
N ILE A 178 -1.49 2.61 -20.84
CA ILE A 178 -1.60 1.50 -19.89
C ILE A 178 -0.23 0.88 -19.80
N MET A 179 0.31 0.81 -18.58
CA MET A 179 1.55 0.11 -18.26
C MET A 179 1.23 -1.19 -17.57
N LYS A 180 2.08 -2.20 -17.78
CA LYS A 180 2.04 -3.47 -17.09
C LYS A 180 3.46 -3.83 -16.67
N VAL A 181 3.59 -4.31 -15.44
CA VAL A 181 4.87 -4.80 -14.89
C VAL A 181 5.12 -6.24 -15.31
N GLY A 182 6.36 -6.54 -15.69
CA GLY A 182 6.81 -7.85 -16.15
C GLY A 182 7.45 -7.79 -17.54
N ARG A 183 8.30 -8.77 -17.83
CA ARG A 183 8.96 -8.93 -19.14
C ARG A 183 7.97 -9.38 -20.24
N SER A 184 6.84 -9.96 -19.83
CA SER A 184 5.69 -10.33 -20.65
C SER A 184 4.40 -10.08 -19.87
N SER A 185 3.24 -10.26 -20.50
CA SER A 185 1.92 -10.08 -19.85
C SER A 185 1.68 -11.02 -18.67
N ASP A 186 2.31 -12.19 -18.67
CA ASP A 186 2.10 -13.24 -17.65
C ASP A 186 3.32 -13.45 -16.75
N ASP A 187 4.42 -12.73 -17.00
CA ASP A 187 5.71 -12.95 -16.33
C ASP A 187 5.63 -12.89 -14.79
N ILE A 188 5.02 -11.84 -14.24
CA ILE A 188 4.88 -11.72 -12.77
C ILE A 188 3.91 -12.77 -12.22
N TRP A 189 2.89 -13.16 -12.99
CA TRP A 189 1.97 -14.21 -12.57
C TRP A 189 2.67 -15.57 -12.46
N GLU A 190 3.46 -15.93 -13.48
CA GLU A 190 4.23 -17.18 -13.51
C GLU A 190 5.21 -17.24 -12.33
N GLN A 191 5.98 -16.17 -12.12
CA GLN A 191 6.92 -16.08 -10.99
C GLN A 191 6.21 -16.12 -9.63
N MET A 192 4.99 -15.59 -9.53
CA MET A 192 4.19 -15.66 -8.30
C MET A 192 3.68 -17.07 -8.02
N LEU A 193 3.30 -17.83 -9.04
CA LEU A 193 2.80 -19.20 -8.87
C LEU A 193 3.83 -20.11 -8.19
N ASP A 194 5.11 -19.93 -8.49
CA ASP A 194 6.22 -20.66 -7.88
C ASP A 194 6.40 -20.35 -6.39
N GLN A 195 5.96 -19.17 -5.96
CA GLN A 195 6.11 -18.65 -4.60
C GLN A 195 4.82 -18.74 -3.77
N PHE A 196 3.70 -19.08 -4.41
CA PHE A 196 2.35 -18.91 -3.88
C PHE A 196 2.11 -19.62 -2.54
N GLN A 197 2.76 -20.77 -2.32
CA GLN A 197 2.64 -21.55 -1.09
C GLN A 197 3.23 -20.85 0.15
N HIS A 198 4.09 -19.85 -0.04
CA HIS A 198 4.76 -19.13 1.04
C HIS A 198 4.04 -17.84 1.46
N VAL A 199 2.97 -17.47 0.75
CA VAL A 199 2.34 -16.16 0.92
C VAL A 199 1.63 -16.05 2.26
N GLU A 200 1.89 -14.93 2.94
CA GLU A 200 1.19 -14.53 4.16
C GLU A 200 0.27 -13.34 3.90
N GLN A 201 0.60 -12.47 2.94
CA GLN A 201 -0.14 -11.24 2.69
C GLN A 201 -0.08 -10.77 1.22
N PHE A 202 -1.22 -10.31 0.71
CA PHE A 202 -1.31 -9.47 -0.49
C PHE A 202 -1.76 -8.06 -0.12
N TYR A 203 -1.08 -7.05 -0.67
CA TYR A 203 -1.56 -5.67 -0.68
C TYR A 203 -1.87 -5.23 -2.10
N PHE A 204 -3.17 -5.05 -2.36
CA PHE A 204 -3.69 -4.61 -3.64
C PHE A 204 -3.82 -3.09 -3.67
N ALA A 205 -2.98 -2.44 -4.47
CA ALA A 205 -3.11 -1.03 -4.83
C ALA A 205 -2.43 -0.76 -6.19
N GLY A 206 -2.51 0.47 -6.69
CA GLY A 206 -1.95 0.90 -7.98
C GLY A 206 -2.91 1.77 -8.74
N GLY A 207 -3.34 1.33 -9.93
CA GLY A 207 -4.54 1.84 -10.56
C GLY A 207 -5.79 1.58 -9.71
N GLU A 208 -6.76 0.85 -10.25
CA GLU A 208 -7.89 0.35 -9.45
C GLU A 208 -7.91 -1.18 -9.43
N PRO A 209 -7.55 -1.83 -8.30
CA PRO A 209 -7.49 -3.30 -8.23
C PRO A 209 -8.79 -4.00 -8.63
N ILE A 210 -9.96 -3.45 -8.27
CA ILE A 210 -11.26 -4.12 -8.50
C ILE A 210 -11.60 -4.21 -10.00
N ILE A 211 -10.91 -3.48 -10.88
CA ILE A 211 -11.09 -3.58 -12.33
C ILE A 211 -9.92 -4.26 -13.06
N MET A 212 -8.94 -4.81 -12.33
CA MET A 212 -7.77 -5.47 -12.88
C MET A 212 -7.95 -6.98 -12.95
N GLU A 213 -7.54 -7.60 -14.05
CA GLU A 213 -7.64 -9.04 -14.22
C GLU A 213 -6.67 -9.80 -13.29
N GLU A 214 -5.47 -9.26 -13.12
CA GLU A 214 -4.40 -9.81 -12.28
C GLU A 214 -4.87 -10.00 -10.82
N HIS A 215 -5.68 -9.07 -10.31
CA HIS A 215 -6.31 -9.15 -9.00
C HIS A 215 -7.22 -10.39 -8.87
N TYR A 216 -8.12 -10.63 -9.83
CA TYR A 216 -9.02 -11.79 -9.78
C TYR A 216 -8.32 -13.11 -10.04
N ARG A 217 -7.23 -13.13 -10.82
CA ARG A 217 -6.39 -14.34 -10.96
C ARG A 217 -5.83 -14.78 -9.62
N ILE A 218 -5.32 -13.84 -8.82
CA ILE A 218 -4.81 -14.10 -7.47
C ILE A 218 -5.92 -14.61 -6.55
N LEU A 219 -7.07 -13.92 -6.49
CA LEU A 219 -8.18 -14.34 -5.62
C LEU A 219 -8.71 -15.74 -5.98
N LYS A 220 -8.82 -16.05 -7.28
CA LYS A 220 -9.25 -17.38 -7.74
C LYS A 220 -8.26 -18.48 -7.36
N GLU A 221 -6.96 -18.22 -7.48
CA GLU A 221 -5.95 -19.21 -7.11
C GLU A 221 -5.89 -19.42 -5.58
N LEU A 222 -6.05 -18.37 -4.77
CA LEU A 222 -6.22 -18.49 -3.32
C LEU A 222 -7.45 -19.33 -2.96
N ASP A 223 -8.60 -19.07 -3.60
CA ASP A 223 -9.87 -19.79 -3.37
C ASP A 223 -9.79 -21.26 -3.79
N LYS A 224 -9.09 -21.54 -4.90
CA LYS A 224 -8.82 -22.90 -5.40
C LYS A 224 -7.94 -23.67 -4.41
N ARG A 225 -6.92 -23.04 -3.83
CA ARG A 225 -6.00 -23.64 -2.84
C ARG A 225 -6.53 -23.61 -1.41
N LYS A 226 -7.70 -23.01 -1.16
CA LYS A 226 -8.27 -22.83 0.19
C LYS A 226 -7.35 -22.08 1.15
N MET A 227 -6.56 -21.13 0.63
CA MET A 227 -5.62 -20.31 1.39
C MET A 227 -6.31 -19.09 2.02
N TYR A 228 -7.40 -19.31 2.75
CA TYR A 228 -8.21 -18.23 3.34
C TYR A 228 -7.55 -17.52 4.53
N HIS A 229 -6.49 -18.12 5.07
CA HIS A 229 -5.63 -17.53 6.11
C HIS A 229 -4.74 -16.39 5.59
N VAL A 230 -4.58 -16.25 4.28
CA VAL A 230 -3.78 -15.18 3.67
C VAL A 230 -4.47 -13.83 3.90
N ARG A 231 -3.73 -12.87 4.45
CA ARG A 231 -4.25 -11.53 4.71
C ARG A 231 -4.36 -10.74 3.41
N LEU A 232 -5.52 -10.13 3.17
CA LEU A 232 -5.75 -9.26 2.03
C LEU A 232 -5.91 -7.82 2.49
N ILE A 233 -5.08 -6.93 1.97
CA ILE A 233 -5.15 -5.49 2.22
C ILE A 233 -5.45 -4.80 0.90
N TYR A 234 -6.32 -3.79 0.92
CA TYR A 234 -6.71 -3.04 -0.26
C TYR A 234 -6.57 -1.54 -0.04
N ASN A 235 -6.03 -0.85 -1.05
CA ASN A 235 -6.38 0.53 -1.34
C ASN A 235 -7.13 0.56 -2.66
N THR A 236 -8.43 0.83 -2.59
CA THR A 236 -9.35 0.90 -3.74
C THR A 236 -10.11 2.22 -3.69
N ASN A 237 -10.48 2.75 -4.85
CA ASN A 237 -11.38 3.89 -4.94
C ASN A 237 -12.84 3.55 -4.62
N PHE A 238 -13.16 2.26 -4.48
CA PHE A 238 -14.46 1.74 -4.02
C PHE A 238 -15.67 2.11 -4.90
N THR A 239 -15.44 2.58 -6.13
CA THR A 239 -16.50 2.90 -7.10
C THR A 239 -17.12 1.66 -7.74
N ARG A 240 -16.46 0.51 -7.64
CA ARG A 240 -16.91 -0.78 -8.18
C ARG A 240 -16.78 -1.83 -7.09
N THR A 241 -17.65 -2.84 -7.15
CA THR A 241 -17.59 -4.05 -6.33
C THR A 241 -17.63 -5.32 -7.20
N LYS A 242 -17.71 -5.15 -8.51
CA LYS A 242 -17.82 -6.23 -9.49
C LYS A 242 -16.85 -6.05 -10.65
N TYR A 243 -16.39 -7.18 -11.18
CA TYR A 243 -15.63 -7.25 -12.42
C TYR A 243 -16.14 -8.42 -13.24
N LYS A 244 -16.67 -8.11 -14.43
CA LYS A 244 -17.41 -9.08 -15.26
C LYS A 244 -18.55 -9.70 -14.41
N ASP A 245 -18.56 -11.01 -14.26
CA ASP A 245 -19.51 -11.81 -13.49
C ASP A 245 -19.10 -12.01 -12.02
N ILE A 246 -17.93 -11.52 -11.61
CA ILE A 246 -17.37 -11.76 -10.28
C ILE A 246 -17.71 -10.62 -9.34
N ASP A 247 -18.18 -10.99 -8.15
CA ASP A 247 -18.43 -10.07 -7.04
C ASP A 247 -17.31 -10.16 -6.01
N VAL A 248 -16.61 -9.05 -5.78
CA VAL A 248 -15.48 -9.05 -4.85
C VAL A 248 -15.92 -9.16 -3.40
N LEU A 249 -17.13 -8.68 -3.06
CA LEU A 249 -17.63 -8.73 -1.68
C LEU A 249 -17.86 -10.18 -1.22
N GLU A 250 -18.40 -11.02 -2.12
CA GLU A 250 -18.60 -12.45 -1.88
C GLU A 250 -17.26 -13.20 -1.72
N LEU A 251 -16.24 -12.80 -2.50
CA LEU A 251 -14.91 -13.38 -2.37
C LEU A 251 -14.24 -12.99 -1.05
N TRP A 252 -14.31 -11.72 -0.65
CA TRP A 252 -13.75 -11.25 0.61
C TRP A 252 -14.33 -11.97 1.82
N ASN A 253 -15.62 -12.31 1.78
CA ASN A 253 -16.30 -13.01 2.87
C ASN A 253 -15.75 -14.43 3.15
N LYS A 254 -14.92 -14.98 2.24
CA LYS A 254 -14.29 -16.29 2.44
C LYS A 254 -12.98 -16.23 3.22
N PHE A 255 -12.34 -15.06 3.33
CA PHE A 255 -11.01 -14.91 3.91
C PHE A 255 -11.08 -14.51 5.39
N ASP A 256 -10.14 -15.02 6.18
CA ASP A 256 -10.07 -14.77 7.63
C ASP A 256 -9.72 -13.31 7.96
N SER A 257 -9.00 -12.64 7.05
CA SER A 257 -8.54 -11.26 7.24
C SER A 257 -8.54 -10.47 5.93
N VAL A 258 -9.50 -9.56 5.81
CA VAL A 258 -9.58 -8.58 4.72
C VAL A 258 -9.74 -7.20 5.32
N SER A 259 -8.92 -6.24 4.86
CA SER A 259 -8.96 -4.85 5.28
C SER A 259 -9.01 -3.91 4.07
N ILE A 260 -10.06 -3.10 4.01
CA ILE A 260 -10.38 -2.21 2.89
C ILE A 260 -10.12 -0.76 3.27
N GLY A 261 -9.02 -0.20 2.75
CA GLY A 261 -8.78 1.24 2.72
C GLY A 261 -9.52 1.87 1.54
N ALA A 262 -10.74 2.34 1.78
CA ALA A 262 -11.51 3.06 0.78
C ALA A 262 -10.92 4.45 0.58
N SER A 263 -10.37 4.69 -0.60
CA SER A 263 -9.70 5.92 -0.95
C SER A 263 -10.74 7.00 -1.26
N LEU A 264 -11.17 7.72 -0.22
CA LEU A 264 -12.19 8.76 -0.28
C LEU A 264 -11.66 10.03 0.42
N ASP A 265 -11.64 11.13 -0.32
CA ASP A 265 -11.00 12.37 0.14
C ASP A 265 -12.01 13.44 0.62
N ALA A 266 -13.28 13.26 0.23
CA ALA A 266 -14.42 14.09 0.60
C ALA A 266 -15.71 13.36 0.19
N GLU A 267 -16.86 13.95 0.51
CA GLU A 267 -18.18 13.44 0.16
C GLU A 267 -18.94 14.30 -0.85
N GLY A 268 -19.97 13.71 -1.46
CA GLY A 268 -20.87 14.34 -2.42
C GLY A 268 -20.12 14.96 -3.60
N LYS A 269 -20.62 16.11 -4.07
CA LYS A 269 -20.03 16.87 -5.18
C LYS A 269 -18.55 17.21 -4.96
N ARG A 270 -18.10 17.37 -3.70
CA ARG A 270 -16.68 17.62 -3.40
C ARG A 270 -15.85 16.35 -3.61
N GLY A 271 -16.34 15.19 -3.16
CA GLY A 271 -15.71 13.90 -3.46
C GLY A 271 -15.59 13.65 -4.97
N GLU A 272 -16.66 13.92 -5.71
CA GLU A 272 -16.69 13.81 -7.18
C GLU A 272 -15.74 14.79 -7.88
N LEU A 273 -15.59 15.99 -7.33
CA LEU A 273 -14.59 16.96 -7.78
C LEU A 273 -13.18 16.45 -7.51
N MET A 274 -12.86 16.00 -6.30
CA MET A 274 -11.51 15.57 -5.96
C MET A 274 -11.08 14.34 -6.75
N ARG A 275 -11.99 13.37 -6.89
CA ARG A 275 -11.75 12.09 -7.54
C ARG A 275 -12.61 11.98 -8.80
N LYS A 276 -12.20 12.69 -9.86
CA LYS A 276 -12.95 12.78 -11.12
C LYS A 276 -13.27 11.39 -11.66
N GLY A 277 -14.55 11.15 -11.93
CA GLY A 277 -15.11 9.86 -12.36
C GLY A 277 -15.89 9.14 -11.26
N THR A 278 -15.80 9.60 -10.02
CA THR A 278 -16.65 9.13 -8.92
C THR A 278 -18.08 9.59 -9.15
N VAL A 279 -19.03 8.68 -8.88
CA VAL A 279 -20.45 8.98 -8.69
C VAL A 279 -20.72 8.71 -7.21
N TRP A 280 -21.05 9.73 -6.44
CA TRP A 280 -21.08 9.60 -4.97
C TRP A 280 -22.15 8.61 -4.49
N GLU A 281 -23.29 8.58 -5.17
CA GLU A 281 -24.39 7.66 -4.86
C GLU A 281 -23.95 6.19 -4.97
N ASP A 282 -23.10 5.85 -5.95
CA ASP A 282 -22.55 4.51 -6.11
C ASP A 282 -21.65 4.12 -4.93
N ILE A 283 -20.88 5.06 -4.38
CA ILE A 283 -20.04 4.82 -3.19
C ILE A 283 -20.91 4.44 -1.99
N ILE A 284 -21.98 5.20 -1.74
CA ILE A 284 -22.90 4.94 -0.64
C ILE A 284 -23.61 3.59 -0.84
N ALA A 285 -24.07 3.31 -2.06
CA ALA A 285 -24.71 2.04 -2.39
C ALA A 285 -23.76 0.85 -2.18
N ASN A 286 -22.51 0.95 -2.65
CA ASN A 286 -21.49 -0.07 -2.46
C ASN A 286 -21.19 -0.30 -0.96
N ARG A 287 -21.11 0.78 -0.16
CA ARG A 287 -20.83 0.65 1.28
C ARG A 287 -21.97 -0.02 2.02
N LYS A 288 -23.22 0.38 1.75
CA LYS A 288 -24.41 -0.27 2.33
C LYS A 288 -24.45 -1.75 1.97
N ARG A 289 -24.19 -2.07 0.70
CA ARG A 289 -24.11 -3.46 0.25
C ARG A 289 -23.00 -4.25 0.94
N MET A 290 -21.84 -3.65 1.16
CA MET A 290 -20.73 -4.31 1.89
C MET A 290 -21.12 -4.63 3.34
N LEU A 291 -21.84 -3.74 4.01
CA LEU A 291 -22.37 -3.99 5.36
C LEU A 291 -23.37 -5.16 5.39
N GLU A 292 -24.06 -5.44 4.29
CA GLU A 292 -25.00 -6.56 4.17
C GLU A 292 -24.30 -7.87 3.80
N VAL A 293 -23.42 -7.84 2.79
CA VAL A 293 -22.84 -9.03 2.16
C VAL A 293 -21.63 -9.57 2.93
N CYS A 294 -20.75 -8.69 3.41
CA CYS A 294 -19.53 -9.09 4.11
C CYS A 294 -19.27 -8.19 5.35
N PRO A 295 -20.19 -8.18 6.34
CA PRO A 295 -20.14 -7.28 7.50
C PRO A 295 -18.90 -7.44 8.39
N GLN A 296 -18.20 -8.57 8.29
CA GLN A 296 -17.00 -8.86 9.08
C GLN A 296 -15.72 -8.29 8.47
N VAL A 297 -15.76 -7.88 7.19
CA VAL A 297 -14.61 -7.31 6.51
C VAL A 297 -14.32 -5.92 7.07
N ASP A 298 -13.07 -5.71 7.47
CA ASP A 298 -12.61 -4.42 7.97
C ASP A 298 -12.68 -3.36 6.85
N PHE A 299 -13.18 -2.18 7.20
CA PHE A 299 -13.37 -1.08 6.27
C PHE A 299 -13.04 0.22 6.98
N TYR A 300 -12.12 0.97 6.41
CA TYR A 300 -11.76 2.29 6.87
C TYR A 300 -11.63 3.25 5.69
N ILE A 301 -11.80 4.54 5.95
CA ILE A 301 -11.51 5.56 4.95
C ILE A 301 -10.00 5.81 4.96
N SER A 302 -9.37 5.72 3.80
CA SER A 302 -7.97 6.12 3.57
C SER A 302 -7.94 7.44 2.81
N SER A 303 -8.00 8.55 3.53
CA SER A 303 -8.11 9.88 2.95
C SER A 303 -6.76 10.51 2.62
N THR A 304 -6.63 11.13 1.46
CA THR A 304 -5.48 11.99 1.13
C THR A 304 -5.85 13.44 1.43
N VAL A 305 -5.20 14.02 2.44
CA VAL A 305 -5.52 15.34 2.97
C VAL A 305 -4.56 16.39 2.42
N GLY A 306 -5.13 17.42 1.79
CA GLY A 306 -4.41 18.55 1.21
C GLY A 306 -5.24 19.83 1.27
N LEU A 307 -4.87 20.82 0.47
CA LEU A 307 -5.52 22.14 0.47
C LEU A 307 -7.04 22.08 0.24
N ILE A 308 -7.49 21.15 -0.61
CA ILE A 308 -8.88 21.13 -1.11
C ILE A 308 -9.86 20.59 -0.06
N ASN A 309 -9.42 19.71 0.84
CA ASN A 309 -10.30 19.01 1.78
C ASN A 309 -9.95 19.20 3.26
N ALA A 310 -8.84 19.83 3.62
CA ALA A 310 -8.43 19.98 5.02
C ALA A 310 -9.56 20.49 5.94
N LEU A 311 -10.33 21.50 5.51
CA LEU A 311 -11.44 22.04 6.31
C LEU A 311 -12.70 21.16 6.37
N HIS A 312 -12.74 20.07 5.61
CA HIS A 312 -13.94 19.27 5.37
C HIS A 312 -13.83 17.81 5.83
N ILE A 313 -12.63 17.33 6.14
CA ILE A 313 -12.43 15.97 6.64
C ILE A 313 -13.23 15.69 7.91
N PRO A 314 -13.27 16.57 8.93
CA PRO A 314 -14.06 16.29 10.14
C PRO A 314 -15.57 16.20 9.87
N ASP A 315 -16.07 16.94 8.88
CA ASP A 315 -17.50 16.91 8.52
C ASP A 315 -17.83 15.62 7.77
N PHE A 316 -16.97 15.22 6.83
CA PHE A 316 -17.10 13.94 6.12
C PHE A 316 -17.06 12.75 7.10
N HIS A 317 -16.09 12.74 8.01
CA HIS A 317 -15.97 11.73 9.06
C HIS A 317 -17.26 11.65 9.90
N ARG A 318 -17.69 12.78 10.49
CA ARG A 318 -18.90 12.82 11.33
C ARG A 318 -20.14 12.36 10.58
N ASN A 319 -20.35 12.84 9.35
CA ASN A 319 -21.51 12.47 8.57
C ASN A 319 -21.58 10.95 8.28
N TRP A 320 -20.44 10.30 8.00
CA TRP A 320 -20.42 8.85 7.77
C TRP A 320 -20.56 8.04 9.05
N VAL A 321 -20.03 8.54 10.17
CA VAL A 321 -20.23 7.93 11.50
C VAL A 321 -21.70 8.01 11.90
N ASP A 322 -22.34 9.18 11.76
CA ASP A 322 -23.75 9.39 12.12
C ASP A 322 -24.71 8.52 11.28
N GLN A 323 -24.34 8.21 10.03
CA GLN A 323 -25.08 7.30 9.16
C GLN A 323 -24.78 5.81 9.42
N GLY A 324 -23.85 5.47 10.32
CA GLY A 324 -23.43 4.10 10.57
C GLY A 324 -22.62 3.46 9.43
N LEU A 325 -22.10 4.27 8.50
CA LEU A 325 -21.25 3.80 7.39
C LEU A 325 -19.80 3.53 7.83
N LEU A 326 -19.39 4.13 8.95
CA LEU A 326 -18.06 4.09 9.52
C LEU A 326 -18.11 4.07 11.05
N LYS A 327 -17.18 3.39 11.74
CA LYS A 327 -16.98 3.61 13.17
C LYS A 327 -16.04 4.80 13.40
N PRO A 328 -16.08 5.47 14.57
CA PRO A 328 -15.27 6.66 14.82
C PRO A 328 -13.76 6.49 14.57
N GLN A 329 -13.21 5.32 14.89
CA GLN A 329 -11.78 5.02 14.73
C GLN A 329 -11.37 4.57 13.32
N ASP A 330 -12.32 4.27 12.43
CA ASP A 330 -12.05 3.66 11.11
C ASP A 330 -11.73 4.73 10.05
N PHE A 331 -10.92 5.73 10.40
CA PHE A 331 -10.53 6.81 9.49
C PHE A 331 -9.02 7.05 9.56
N ASN A 332 -8.33 6.67 8.49
CA ASN A 332 -6.92 6.93 8.29
C ASN A 332 -6.73 8.11 7.32
N PHE A 333 -5.73 8.95 7.56
CA PHE A 333 -5.38 10.01 6.63
C PHE A 333 -3.88 10.05 6.35
N ASN A 334 -3.55 10.39 5.12
CA ASN A 334 -2.20 10.68 4.67
C ASN A 334 -2.13 12.13 4.20
N LEU A 335 -1.10 12.85 4.60
CA LEU A 335 -0.87 14.21 4.12
C LEU A 335 -0.35 14.16 2.67
N LEU A 336 -1.00 14.88 1.78
CA LEU A 336 -0.59 15.00 0.38
C LEU A 336 0.81 15.65 0.32
N GLN A 337 1.77 14.97 -0.32
CA GLN A 337 3.13 15.47 -0.53
C GLN A 337 3.39 15.95 -1.96
N PHE A 338 2.63 15.42 -2.93
CA PHE A 338 2.69 15.78 -4.35
C PHE A 338 1.29 15.61 -4.97
N PRO A 339 0.82 16.48 -5.88
CA PRO A 339 1.50 17.66 -6.42
C PRO A 339 1.72 18.76 -5.37
N TYR A 340 2.88 19.43 -5.42
CA TYR A 340 3.32 20.36 -4.38
C TYR A 340 2.32 21.48 -4.11
N GLN A 341 1.66 21.98 -5.17
CA GLN A 341 0.70 23.08 -5.12
C GLN A 341 -0.59 22.73 -4.35
N GLN A 342 -0.79 21.47 -3.97
CA GLN A 342 -1.96 21.01 -3.23
C GLN A 342 -1.63 20.60 -1.78
N ARG A 343 -0.38 20.77 -1.33
CA ARG A 343 0.02 20.41 0.04
C ARG A 343 -0.59 21.34 1.08
N ILE A 344 -1.01 20.79 2.21
CA ILE A 344 -1.68 21.52 3.29
C ILE A 344 -0.81 22.61 3.94
N ASP A 345 0.52 22.45 3.94
CA ASP A 345 1.46 23.40 4.54
C ASP A 345 1.56 24.72 3.78
N LEU A 346 1.06 24.76 2.53
CA LEU A 346 0.95 25.97 1.72
C LEU A 346 -0.28 26.84 2.04
N LEU A 347 -1.15 26.42 2.99
CA LEU A 347 -2.26 27.27 3.43
C LEU A 347 -1.74 28.61 4.00
N PRO A 348 -2.40 29.74 3.69
CA PRO A 348 -2.18 30.98 4.43
C PRO A 348 -2.47 30.78 5.92
N GLU A 349 -1.80 31.55 6.79
CA GLU A 349 -1.92 31.40 8.25
C GLU A 349 -3.37 31.50 8.73
N SER A 350 -4.15 32.42 8.15
CA SER A 350 -5.58 32.57 8.44
C SER A 350 -6.42 31.33 8.13
N TYR A 351 -6.00 30.50 7.16
CA TYR A 351 -6.65 29.22 6.87
C TYR A 351 -6.10 28.07 7.71
N LYS A 352 -4.81 28.08 8.05
CA LYS A 352 -4.23 27.12 9.02
C LYS A 352 -4.94 27.20 10.36
N GLN A 353 -5.20 28.43 10.84
CA GLN A 353 -5.95 28.66 12.07
C GLN A 353 -7.39 28.11 11.99
N LYS A 354 -8.09 28.31 10.85
CA LYS A 354 -9.42 27.71 10.64
C LYS A 354 -9.39 26.18 10.62
N VAL A 355 -8.34 25.57 10.04
CA VAL A 355 -8.18 24.11 10.08
C VAL A 355 -7.97 23.65 11.51
N LYS A 356 -7.10 24.33 12.27
CA LYS A 356 -6.87 24.03 13.68
C LYS A 356 -8.17 24.08 14.50
N GLU A 357 -8.90 25.19 14.43
CA GLU A 357 -10.20 25.37 15.11
C GLU A 357 -11.28 24.37 14.70
N LYS A 358 -11.16 23.74 13.52
CA LYS A 358 -12.11 22.73 13.05
C LYS A 358 -11.84 21.33 13.63
N TYR A 359 -10.60 21.08 14.02
CA TYR A 359 -10.13 19.77 14.52
C TYR A 359 -9.98 19.73 16.05
N GLU A 360 -9.69 20.86 16.68
CA GLU A 360 -9.81 21.06 18.14
C GLU A 360 -11.28 21.17 18.55
#